data_AF-A0A536A6E5-F1
#
_entry.id   AF-A0A536A6E5-F1
#
_cell.length_a   1.000
_cell.length_b   1.000
_cell.length_c   1.000
_cell.angle_alpha   90.00
_cell.angle_beta   90.00
_cell.angle_gamma   90.00
#
_symmetry.space_group_name_H-M   'P 1'
#
loop_
_entity.id
_entity.type
_entity.pdbx_description
1 polymer ?
#
loop_
_entity_poly.entity_id
_entity_poly.type
_entity_poly.pdbx_seq_one_letter_code
_entity_poly.pdbx_strand_id
1 'polypeptide(L)'
;MSTNATRRRDWFRAVAADGDVANSCDGRSCPLLSGGTCELLANATTAVYDEQTTSPELFLALVRTPSRPAVVFARDSRIGRAHQPRPARILNQRGAATIYPHLR
;
A
#
# COMPACT_ATOMS: atom_id res chain seq x y z
N MET A 1 13.95 23.28 4.01
CA MET A 1 12.64 22.84 3.50
C MET A 1 12.86 21.58 2.67
N SER A 2 12.46 20.41 3.17
CA SER A 2 12.37 19.19 2.36
C SER A 2 10.92 18.74 2.42
N THR A 3 10.28 18.82 1.26
CA THR A 3 8.85 18.63 1.01
C THR A 3 8.43 17.20 1.36
N ASN A 4 7.64 17.06 2.43
CA ASN A 4 6.98 15.83 2.88
C ASN A 4 6.14 15.10 1.80
N ALA A 5 5.96 15.70 0.62
CA ALA A 5 5.22 15.19 -0.51
C ALA A 5 5.98 14.12 -1.34
N THR A 6 7.30 13.96 -1.19
CA THR A 6 8.15 13.19 -2.12
C THR A 6 8.94 12.08 -1.43
N ARG A 7 8.35 11.40 -0.45
CA ARG A 7 8.96 10.21 0.16
C ARG A 7 8.30 8.90 -0.26
N ARG A 8 7.51 8.95 -1.34
CA ARG A 8 6.92 7.76 -1.93
C ARG A 8 8.04 6.82 -2.35
N ARG A 9 8.21 5.74 -1.60
CA ARG A 9 9.24 4.76 -1.89
C ARG A 9 8.78 3.96 -3.09
N ASP A 10 9.59 4.00 -4.15
CA ASP A 10 9.40 3.11 -5.27
C ASP A 10 9.92 1.72 -4.89
N TRP A 11 9.01 0.88 -4.42
CA TRP A 11 9.25 -0.54 -4.15
C TRP A 11 8.87 -1.42 -5.35
N PHE A 12 8.57 -0.85 -6.52
CA PHE A 12 8.10 -1.60 -7.69
C PHE A 12 9.00 -2.79 -8.01
N ARG A 13 10.32 -2.56 -8.05
CA ARG A 13 11.30 -3.62 -8.33
C ARG A 13 11.35 -4.69 -7.24
N ALA A 14 11.13 -4.32 -5.99
CA ALA A 14 11.10 -5.27 -4.88
C ALA A 14 9.82 -6.12 -4.90
N VAL A 15 8.69 -5.53 -5.28
CA VAL A 15 7.40 -6.23 -5.40
C VAL A 15 7.35 -7.11 -6.65
N ALA A 16 7.93 -6.67 -7.76
CA ALA A 16 7.99 -7.44 -9.01
C ALA A 16 9.00 -8.61 -8.98
N ALA A 17 9.78 -8.77 -7.90
CA ALA A 17 10.95 -9.63 -7.88
C ALA A 17 10.67 -11.14 -7.97
N ASP A 18 9.41 -11.59 -7.85
CA ASP A 18 9.06 -13.01 -7.80
C ASP A 18 8.15 -13.47 -8.95
N GLY A 19 8.22 -12.80 -10.10
CA GLY A 19 7.39 -13.12 -11.28
C GLY A 19 5.99 -12.49 -11.24
N ASP A 20 5.71 -11.70 -10.22
CA ASP A 20 4.46 -10.94 -10.07
C ASP A 20 4.41 -9.75 -11.04
N VAL A 21 3.23 -9.52 -11.62
CA VAL A 21 2.95 -8.31 -12.40
C VAL A 21 2.62 -7.17 -11.45
N ALA A 22 3.58 -6.27 -11.24
CA ALA A 22 3.39 -5.07 -10.44
C ALA A 22 2.88 -3.90 -11.31
N ASN A 23 1.97 -3.10 -10.76
CA ASN A 23 1.55 -1.81 -11.29
C ASN A 23 1.73 -0.73 -10.22
N SER A 24 2.17 0.46 -10.61
CA SER A 24 2.23 1.61 -9.70
C SER A 24 1.09 2.58 -10.00
N CYS A 25 0.35 3.00 -8.96
CA CYS A 25 -0.52 4.17 -8.99
C CYS A 25 0.17 5.31 -8.23
N ASP A 26 -0.30 6.56 -8.23
CA ASP A 26 0.24 7.67 -7.40
C ASP A 26 -0.43 7.81 -6.01
N GLY A 27 -1.59 7.18 -5.84
CA GLY A 27 -2.43 7.23 -4.63
C GLY A 27 -3.12 8.57 -4.37
N ARG A 28 -2.76 9.65 -5.08
CA ARG A 28 -3.32 11.00 -4.90
C ARG A 28 -4.61 11.18 -5.67
N SER A 29 -4.67 10.64 -6.88
CA SER A 29 -5.87 10.62 -7.72
C SER A 29 -6.64 9.31 -7.58
N CYS A 30 -6.69 8.74 -6.37
CA CYS A 30 -7.34 7.45 -6.14
C CYS A 30 -8.86 7.60 -6.24
N PRO A 31 -9.56 6.93 -7.17
CA PRO A 31 -11.01 7.06 -7.33
C PRO A 31 -11.82 6.69 -6.09
N LEU A 32 -11.26 5.88 -5.20
CA LEU A 32 -11.90 5.51 -3.93
C LEU A 32 -12.14 6.72 -3.02
N LEU A 33 -11.32 7.78 -3.15
CA LEU A 33 -11.46 9.01 -2.35
C LEU A 33 -12.73 9.80 -2.72
N SER A 34 -13.23 9.65 -3.95
CA SER A 34 -14.48 10.26 -4.42
C SER A 34 -15.65 9.27 -4.44
N GLY A 35 -15.49 8.07 -3.87
CA GLY A 35 -16.51 7.01 -3.87
C GLY A 35 -16.62 6.24 -5.19
N GLY A 36 -15.69 6.43 -6.12
CA GLY A 36 -15.60 5.67 -7.36
C GLY A 36 -14.89 4.32 -7.21
N THR A 37 -14.73 3.62 -8.32
CA THR A 37 -14.04 2.32 -8.41
C THR A 37 -12.59 2.49 -8.85
N CYS A 38 -11.68 1.73 -8.26
CA CYS A 38 -10.27 1.68 -8.66
C CYS A 38 -9.98 0.35 -9.37
N GLU A 39 -9.88 0.36 -10.70
CA GLU A 39 -9.67 -0.86 -11.50
C GLU A 39 -8.32 -1.54 -11.20
N LEU A 40 -7.27 -0.75 -10.97
CA LEU A 40 -5.96 -1.28 -10.55
C LEU A 40 -6.08 -2.08 -9.25
N LEU A 41 -6.90 -1.62 -8.31
CA LEU A 41 -7.13 -2.33 -7.06
C LEU A 41 -8.04 -3.53 -7.26
N ALA A 42 -9.08 -3.40 -8.09
CA ALA A 42 -10.03 -4.48 -8.38
C ALA A 42 -9.37 -5.71 -9.04
N ASN A 43 -8.34 -5.48 -9.84
CA ASN A 43 -7.60 -6.53 -10.55
C ASN A 43 -6.35 -7.02 -9.80
N ALA A 44 -6.03 -6.44 -8.65
CA ALA A 44 -4.87 -6.84 -7.86
C ALA A 44 -5.20 -8.02 -6.93
N THR A 45 -4.20 -8.84 -6.66
CA THR A 45 -4.23 -9.86 -5.59
C THR A 45 -3.78 -9.29 -4.24
N THR A 46 -2.77 -8.41 -4.29
CA THR A 46 -2.21 -7.68 -3.15
C THR A 46 -1.94 -6.24 -3.56
N ALA A 47 -2.23 -5.29 -2.68
CA ALA A 47 -1.88 -3.89 -2.85
C ALA A 47 -0.98 -3.43 -1.70
N VAL A 48 0.18 -2.86 -2.03
CA VAL A 48 1.16 -2.40 -1.05
C VAL A 48 1.17 -0.87 -1.01
N TYR A 49 0.93 -0.30 0.16
CA TYR A 49 0.97 1.13 0.42
C TYR A 49 2.02 1.44 1.48
N ASP A 50 2.68 2.59 1.36
CA ASP A 50 3.57 3.09 2.41
C ASP A 50 2.74 3.62 3.58
N GLU A 51 2.86 2.98 4.75
CA GLU A 51 2.13 3.33 5.97
C GLU A 51 2.39 4.79 6.40
N GLN A 52 3.60 5.31 6.16
CA GLN A 52 3.96 6.66 6.61
C GLN A 52 3.34 7.76 5.78
N THR A 53 2.99 7.47 4.52
CA THR A 53 2.48 8.45 3.55
C THR A 53 1.03 8.20 3.15
N THR A 54 0.44 7.06 3.54
CA THR A 54 -0.99 6.80 3.38
C THR A 54 -1.79 7.74 4.28
N SER A 55 -2.68 8.54 3.69
CA SER A 55 -3.53 9.45 4.46
C SER A 55 -4.66 8.68 5.18
N PRO A 56 -5.21 9.22 6.29
CA PRO A 56 -6.36 8.63 6.98
C PRO A 56 -7.58 8.43 6.06
N GLU A 57 -7.82 9.36 5.14
CA GLU A 57 -8.94 9.31 4.19
C GLU A 57 -8.79 8.14 3.21
N LEU A 58 -7.58 7.96 2.66
CA LEU A 58 -7.28 6.83 1.78
C LEU A 58 -7.38 5.50 2.55
N PHE A 59 -6.89 5.45 3.78
CA PHE A 59 -7.02 4.27 4.64
C PHE A 59 -8.50 3.89 4.85
N LEU A 60 -9.36 4.86 5.20
CA LEU A 60 -10.79 4.63 5.39
C LEU A 60 -11.49 4.21 4.10
N ALA A 61 -11.13 4.80 2.96
CA ALA A 61 -11.66 4.42 1.66
C ALA A 61 -11.32 2.95 1.32
N LEU A 62 -10.08 2.53 1.57
CA LEU A 62 -9.64 1.13 1.40
C LEU A 62 -10.39 0.18 2.35
N VAL A 63 -10.63 0.56 3.60
CA VAL A 63 -11.41 -0.25 4.57
C VAL A 63 -12.86 -0.45 4.12
N ARG A 64 -13.47 0.59 3.55
CA ARG A 64 -14.88 0.58 3.08
C ARG A 64 -15.08 -0.09 1.73
N THR A 65 -14.00 -0.35 1.00
CA THR A 65 -14.07 -1.00 -0.32
C THR A 65 -14.54 -2.47 -0.15
N PRO A 66 -15.69 -2.87 -0.73
CA PRO A 66 -16.34 -4.16 -0.44
C PRO A 66 -15.55 -5.38 -0.92
N SER A 67 -14.97 -5.31 -2.11
CA SER A 67 -14.08 -6.34 -2.67
C SER A 67 -12.70 -5.75 -2.85
N ARG A 68 -11.73 -6.23 -2.08
CA ARG A 68 -10.36 -5.73 -2.17
C ARG A 68 -9.35 -6.88 -2.10
N PRO A 69 -8.18 -6.70 -2.73
CA PRO A 69 -7.01 -7.53 -2.44
C PRO A 69 -6.65 -7.49 -0.96
N ALA A 70 -5.70 -8.32 -0.57
CA ALA A 70 -4.96 -8.06 0.65
C ALA A 70 -4.28 -6.69 0.53
N VAL A 71 -4.58 -5.76 1.43
CA VAL A 71 -3.92 -4.44 1.44
C VAL A 71 -2.86 -4.44 2.52
N VAL A 72 -1.60 -4.31 2.13
CA VAL A 72 -0.45 -4.27 3.03
C VAL A 72 -0.01 -2.81 3.18
N PHE A 73 -0.09 -2.29 4.40
CA PHE A 73 0.61 -1.06 4.75
C PHE A 73 2.00 -1.44 5.24
N ALA A 74 3.00 -1.11 4.43
CA ALA A 74 4.40 -1.44 4.66
C ALA A 74 5.17 -0.21 5.16
N ARG A 75 6.21 -0.47 5.96
CA ARG A 75 7.24 0.51 6.28
C ARG A 75 8.47 0.24 5.42
N ASP A 76 9.26 1.30 5.25
CA ASP A 76 10.57 1.20 4.62
C ASP A 76 11.53 0.41 5.52
N SER A 77 12.06 -0.68 5.00
CA SER A 77 13.17 -1.43 5.59
C SER A 77 14.38 -1.36 4.66
N ARG A 78 15.59 -1.40 5.23
CA ARG A 78 16.83 -1.47 4.46
C ARG A 78 17.47 -2.83 4.63
N ILE A 79 17.68 -3.53 3.52
CA ILE A 79 18.50 -4.73 3.46
C ILE A 79 19.69 -4.44 2.56
N GLY A 80 20.87 -4.31 3.16
CA GLY A 80 22.06 -3.79 2.48
C GLY A 80 21.82 -2.37 1.97
N ARG A 81 21.93 -2.17 0.64
CA ARG A 81 21.68 -0.88 -0.03
C ARG A 81 20.26 -0.76 -0.61
N ALA A 82 19.45 -1.81 -0.53
CA ALA A 82 18.12 -1.83 -1.14
C ALA A 82 17.03 -1.45 -0.12
N HIS A 83 16.08 -0.63 -0.58
CA HIS A 83 14.84 -0.34 0.13
C HIS A 83 13.83 -1.46 -0.13
N GLN A 84 13.24 -2.01 0.92
CA GLN A 84 12.26 -3.09 0.83
C GLN A 84 11.01 -2.76 1.65
N PRO A 85 9.81 -3.11 1.15
CA PRO A 85 8.59 -3.01 1.93
C PRO A 85 8.57 -4.08 3.03
N ARG A 86 8.49 -3.67 4.30
CA ARG A 86 8.24 -4.58 5.44
C ARG A 86 6.80 -4.43 5.92
N PRO A 87 5.97 -5.49 5.94
CA PRO A 87 4.59 -5.41 6.40
C PRO A 87 4.51 -4.86 7.83
N ALA A 88 3.65 -3.87 8.06
CA ALA A 88 3.38 -3.32 9.39
C ALA A 88 1.90 -3.49 9.79
N ARG A 89 1.00 -3.35 8.82
CA ARG A 89 -0.43 -3.61 8.98
C ARG A 89 -1.00 -4.24 7.72
N ILE A 90 -1.96 -5.16 7.86
CA ILE A 90 -2.63 -5.80 6.73
C ILE A 90 -4.15 -5.65 6.89
N LEU A 91 -4.84 -5.13 5.88
CA LEU A 91 -6.29 -5.26 5.75
C LEU A 91 -6.59 -6.50 4.93
N ASN A 92 -7.23 -7.47 5.56
CA ASN A 92 -7.71 -8.65 4.85
C ASN A 92 -9.04 -8.37 4.14
N GLN A 93 -9.51 -9.36 3.38
CA GLN A 93 -10.74 -9.31 2.58
C GLN A 93 -12.01 -9.07 3.41
N ARG A 94 -11.97 -9.22 4.75
CA ARG A 94 -13.15 -9.12 5.62
C ARG A 94 -13.34 -7.76 6.30
N GLY A 95 -12.52 -6.76 5.99
CA GLY A 95 -12.56 -5.50 6.77
C GLY A 95 -11.42 -5.38 7.80
N ALA A 96 -10.91 -6.50 8.30
CA ALA A 96 -10.11 -6.52 9.52
C ALA A 96 -8.64 -6.14 9.29
N ALA A 97 -8.12 -5.29 10.18
CA ALA A 97 -6.72 -4.88 10.21
C ALA A 97 -5.93 -5.73 11.21
N THR A 98 -4.95 -6.49 10.75
CA THR A 98 -3.95 -7.12 11.61
C THR A 98 -2.73 -6.21 11.72
N ILE A 99 -2.32 -5.87 12.95
CA ILE A 99 -1.13 -5.04 13.23
C ILE A 99 0.01 -5.96 13.64
N TYR A 100 1.21 -5.74 13.11
CA TYR A 100 2.42 -6.51 13.42
C TYR A 100 3.42 -5.66 14.21
N PRO A 101 3.20 -5.43 15.52
CA PRO A 101 4.00 -4.51 16.33
C PRO A 101 5.44 -5.01 16.58
N HIS A 102 5.69 -6.31 16.41
CA HIS A 102 6.96 -6.99 16.67
C HIS A 102 7.91 -7.02 15.46
N LEU A 103 7.48 -6.51 14.30
CA LEU A 103 8.35 -6.33 13.13
C LEU A 103 9.10 -4.99 13.17
N ARG A 104 9.44 -4.51 14.37
CA ARG A 104 10.30 -3.34 14.55
C ARG A 104 11.77 -3.65 14.25
#